data_AF-A0A3S4CL31-F1
#
_entry.id   AF-A0A3S4CL31-F1
#
_cell.length_a   1.000
_cell.length_b   1.000
_cell.length_c   1.000
_cell.angle_alpha   90.00
_cell.angle_beta   90.00
_cell.angle_gamma   90.00
#
_symmetry.space_group_name_H-M   'P 1'
#
loop_
_entity.id
_entity.type
_entity.pdbx_description
1 polymer ?
#
loop_
_entity_poly.entity_id
_entity_poly.type
_entity_poly.pdbx_seq_one_letter_code
_entity_poly.pdbx_strand_id
1 'polypeptide(L)'
;MATVRDIGETRKRSDDMILVGYFLSRCTDFSDGKVSRPPTSLGVDSWNGAYDLFFDVLAEGRSLQQFRHTLKGTRDIFDTLFDNGRKGWSEGQKRGSQLSARDRAVHEHWIRNSDEDLFRKVREFLVEQGRHRNPDWTRDELIIALDYHLNHGNFDPRPQSEEIGELAQRIAKVGAALGLIERGLLLRTPDAIAMKLRNFSSFDPQYTDNGRKGLTNGNRLEVELWEQFSGRPDEVARVANGILELIGDSDAEILAFDEPEFEASEGRIMTRVHVSRERNSTLVKKKKYVALRQHGCLACEVCGFDFLQTYGERGREFIECHHTLPISSLGEHGKTNLKDLALVCSNCHRMIHARRPWWSIDDAKAALIGANGSRAQS
;
A
#
# COMPACT_ATOMS: atom_id res chain seq x y z
N MET A 1 -43.17 3.87 31.29
CA MET A 1 -42.35 2.65 31.10
C MET A 1 -41.26 2.98 30.09
N ALA A 2 -40.00 3.12 30.54
CA ALA A 2 -38.88 3.30 29.63
C ALA A 2 -38.66 1.99 28.86
N THR A 3 -38.77 2.03 27.54
CA THR A 3 -38.44 0.91 26.67
C THR A 3 -36.98 0.52 26.92
N VAL A 4 -36.76 -0.71 27.39
CA VAL A 4 -35.44 -1.31 27.50
C VAL A 4 -34.86 -1.32 26.09
N ARG A 5 -33.84 -0.49 25.83
CA ARG A 5 -33.12 -0.57 24.55
C ARG A 5 -32.37 -1.89 24.53
N ASP A 6 -32.67 -2.74 23.56
CA ASP A 6 -31.95 -3.98 23.34
C ASP A 6 -30.48 -3.68 22.99
N ILE A 7 -29.55 -4.46 23.55
CA ILE A 7 -28.14 -4.34 23.22
C ILE A 7 -28.00 -4.78 21.76
N GLY A 8 -27.65 -3.84 20.89
CA GLY A 8 -27.44 -4.09 19.46
C GLY A 8 -28.34 -3.31 18.50
N GLU A 9 -29.41 -2.65 18.99
CA GLU A 9 -30.26 -1.74 18.19
C GLU A 9 -29.58 -0.37 17.96
N THR A 10 -28.39 -0.38 17.39
CA THR A 10 -27.85 0.79 16.70
C THR A 10 -28.08 0.57 15.22
N ARG A 11 -28.80 1.49 14.54
CA ARG A 11 -29.14 1.51 13.09
C ARG A 11 -27.92 1.48 12.12
N LYS A 12 -26.86 0.75 12.42
CA LYS A 12 -25.55 0.83 11.76
C LYS A 12 -24.86 -0.53 11.61
N ARG A 13 -25.57 -1.64 11.43
CA ARG A 13 -24.97 -2.96 11.12
C ARG A 13 -25.87 -3.74 10.16
N SER A 14 -25.35 -4.22 9.04
CA SER A 14 -26.03 -5.21 8.18
C SER A 14 -26.09 -6.59 8.83
N ASP A 15 -26.94 -7.48 8.30
CA ASP A 15 -27.00 -8.87 8.74
C ASP A 15 -25.69 -9.61 8.43
N ASP A 16 -25.03 -9.27 7.32
CA ASP A 16 -23.73 -9.81 6.94
C ASP A 16 -22.65 -9.42 7.96
N MET A 17 -22.63 -8.16 8.40
CA MET A 17 -21.71 -7.71 9.44
C MET A 17 -21.96 -8.42 10.79
N ILE A 18 -23.22 -8.69 11.13
CA ILE A 18 -23.58 -9.46 12.32
C ILE A 18 -23.06 -10.89 12.20
N LEU A 19 -23.24 -11.53 11.04
CA LEU A 19 -22.77 -12.88 10.76
C LEU A 19 -21.24 -12.99 10.85
N VAL A 20 -20.51 -12.03 10.29
CA VAL A 20 -19.04 -11.99 10.40
C VAL A 20 -18.61 -11.80 11.85
N GLY A 21 -19.24 -10.90 12.61
CA GLY A 21 -18.94 -10.75 14.04
C GLY A 21 -19.21 -12.02 14.85
N TYR A 22 -20.30 -12.73 14.54
CA TYR A 22 -20.63 -14.02 15.15
C TYR A 22 -19.54 -15.06 14.90
N PHE A 23 -19.10 -15.21 13.65
CA PHE A 23 -18.01 -16.11 13.27
C PHE A 23 -16.70 -15.75 13.98
N LEU A 24 -16.33 -14.47 13.98
CA LEU A 24 -15.11 -13.99 14.63
C LEU A 24 -15.11 -14.26 16.15
N SER A 25 -16.28 -14.27 16.77
CA SER A 25 -16.43 -14.59 18.19
C SER A 25 -16.31 -16.11 18.42
N ARG A 26 -17.12 -16.89 17.70
CA ARG A 26 -17.21 -18.34 17.82
C ARG A 26 -15.91 -19.06 17.50
N CYS A 27 -15.26 -18.70 16.40
CA CYS A 27 -14.08 -19.40 15.88
C CYS A 27 -12.76 -18.77 16.34
N THR A 28 -12.78 -18.04 17.46
CA THR A 28 -11.56 -17.45 18.05
C THR A 28 -10.52 -18.53 18.35
N ASP A 29 -9.25 -18.30 17.99
CA ASP A 29 -8.15 -19.21 18.31
C ASP A 29 -7.57 -18.92 19.72
N PHE A 30 -7.37 -20.00 20.49
CA PHE A 30 -6.83 -20.01 21.85
C PHE A 30 -5.62 -20.94 22.01
N SER A 31 -5.00 -21.38 20.91
CA SER A 31 -3.88 -22.31 20.88
C SER A 31 -2.74 -21.98 21.88
N ASP A 32 -2.51 -20.70 22.18
CA ASP A 32 -1.46 -20.24 23.11
C ASP A 32 -1.90 -20.05 24.57
N GLY A 33 -3.19 -20.23 24.90
CA GLY A 33 -3.74 -20.18 26.27
C GLY A 33 -3.66 -18.83 27.01
N LYS A 34 -3.04 -17.79 26.43
CA LYS A 34 -2.79 -16.49 27.06
C LYS A 34 -3.45 -15.29 26.37
N VAL A 35 -3.64 -15.35 25.05
CA VAL A 35 -4.15 -14.23 24.24
C VAL A 35 -5.08 -14.75 23.16
N SER A 36 -6.29 -14.19 23.06
CA SER A 36 -7.22 -14.52 21.98
C SER A 36 -6.68 -14.07 20.62
N ARG A 37 -6.61 -14.98 19.66
CA ARG A 37 -6.21 -14.71 18.28
C ARG A 37 -7.42 -14.81 17.33
N PRO A 38 -7.40 -14.10 16.20
CA PRO A 38 -8.45 -14.29 15.19
C PRO A 38 -8.49 -15.75 14.69
N PRO A 39 -9.61 -16.19 14.09
CA PRO A 39 -9.73 -17.55 13.56
C PRO A 39 -8.58 -17.92 12.62
N THR A 40 -7.93 -19.07 12.86
CA THR A 40 -6.78 -19.55 12.07
C THR A 40 -7.12 -19.70 10.58
N SER A 41 -8.38 -19.98 10.27
CA SER A 41 -8.91 -20.07 8.90
C SER A 41 -8.78 -18.79 8.09
N LEU A 42 -8.59 -17.63 8.73
CA LEU A 42 -8.35 -16.35 8.07
C LEU A 42 -6.88 -16.11 7.67
N GLY A 43 -5.93 -16.89 8.21
CA GLY A 43 -4.51 -16.78 7.88
C GLY A 43 -3.85 -15.45 8.28
N VAL A 44 -4.32 -14.81 9.36
CA VAL A 44 -3.80 -13.53 9.86
C VAL A 44 -3.48 -13.59 11.36
N ASP A 45 -2.45 -12.87 11.78
CA ASP A 45 -1.94 -12.95 13.16
C ASP A 45 -2.49 -11.87 14.10
N SER A 46 -3.37 -10.98 13.62
CA SER A 46 -3.90 -9.87 14.41
C SER A 46 -5.38 -9.60 14.16
N TRP A 47 -6.09 -9.13 15.20
CA TRP A 47 -7.51 -8.77 15.10
C TRP A 47 -7.79 -7.66 14.09
N ASN A 48 -6.95 -6.62 14.05
CA ASN A 48 -7.10 -5.57 13.03
C ASN A 48 -6.92 -6.16 11.62
N GLY A 49 -5.93 -7.02 11.42
CA GLY A 49 -5.76 -7.72 10.15
C GLY A 49 -6.97 -8.59 9.78
N ALA A 50 -7.61 -9.25 10.76
CA ALA A 50 -8.82 -10.04 10.52
C ALA A 50 -10.02 -9.18 10.16
N TYR A 51 -10.20 -8.01 10.79
CA TYR A 51 -11.26 -7.08 10.41
C TYR A 51 -11.04 -6.55 9.00
N ASP A 52 -9.81 -6.15 8.67
CA ASP A 52 -9.48 -5.56 7.36
C ASP A 52 -9.88 -6.46 6.19
N LEU A 53 -9.86 -7.79 6.35
CA LEU A 53 -10.26 -8.75 5.32
C LEU A 53 -11.71 -8.59 4.83
N PHE A 54 -12.56 -7.97 5.65
CA PHE A 54 -13.97 -7.78 5.37
C PHE A 54 -14.31 -6.33 5.00
N PHE A 55 -13.33 -5.41 5.02
CA PHE A 55 -13.59 -3.99 4.89
C PHE A 55 -14.19 -3.64 3.53
N ASP A 56 -13.58 -4.10 2.44
CA ASP A 56 -13.97 -3.70 1.08
C ASP A 56 -15.41 -4.10 0.74
N VAL A 57 -15.89 -5.21 1.32
CA VAL A 57 -17.24 -5.73 1.09
C VAL A 57 -18.25 -5.15 2.09
N LEU A 58 -17.86 -5.00 3.37
CA LEU A 58 -18.79 -4.68 4.47
C LEU A 58 -18.60 -3.27 5.06
N ALA A 59 -17.80 -2.39 4.44
CA ALA A 59 -17.59 -1.03 4.93
C ALA A 59 -18.91 -0.25 5.06
N GLU A 60 -19.83 -0.43 4.11
CA GLU A 60 -21.11 0.32 3.97
C GLU A 60 -20.91 1.83 4.20
N GLY A 61 -19.89 2.41 3.55
CA GLY A 61 -19.56 3.84 3.64
C GLY A 61 -18.83 4.27 4.91
N ARG A 62 -18.40 3.34 5.78
CA ARG A 62 -17.56 3.64 6.96
C ARG A 62 -16.10 3.80 6.56
N SER A 63 -15.37 4.65 7.30
CA SER A 63 -13.90 4.62 7.24
C SER A 63 -13.35 3.32 7.84
N LEU A 64 -12.12 2.95 7.48
CA LEU A 64 -11.47 1.74 7.99
C LEU A 64 -11.48 1.65 9.53
N GLN A 65 -11.20 2.77 10.21
CA GLN A 65 -11.21 2.81 11.66
C GLN A 65 -12.63 2.64 12.24
N GLN A 66 -13.62 3.30 11.66
CA GLN A 66 -15.03 3.16 12.07
C GLN A 66 -15.54 1.74 11.85
N PHE A 67 -15.17 1.11 10.73
CA PHE A 67 -15.50 -0.26 10.41
C PHE A 67 -14.89 -1.23 11.43
N ARG A 68 -13.58 -1.12 11.72
CA ARG A 68 -12.91 -1.93 12.75
C ARG A 68 -13.60 -1.81 14.11
N HIS A 69 -13.95 -0.59 14.53
CA HIS A 69 -14.68 -0.38 15.79
C HIS A 69 -16.05 -1.04 15.78
N THR A 70 -16.77 -0.95 14.66
CA THR A 70 -18.11 -1.54 14.52
C THR A 70 -18.05 -3.07 14.53
N LEU A 71 -17.12 -3.66 13.78
CA LEU A 71 -16.99 -5.12 13.70
C LEU A 71 -16.46 -5.71 15.01
N LYS A 72 -15.52 -5.03 15.67
CA LYS A 72 -15.09 -5.37 17.05
C LYS A 72 -16.29 -5.37 18.00
N GLY A 73 -17.07 -4.29 18.05
CA GLY A 73 -18.24 -4.21 18.92
C GLY A 73 -19.28 -5.27 18.61
N THR A 74 -19.45 -5.62 17.33
CA THR A 74 -20.35 -6.69 16.88
C THR A 74 -19.89 -8.06 17.36
N ARG A 75 -18.59 -8.35 17.26
CA ARG A 75 -18.00 -9.57 17.82
C ARG A 75 -18.16 -9.63 19.34
N ASP A 76 -17.87 -8.53 20.04
CA ASP A 76 -17.93 -8.45 21.50
C ASP A 76 -19.34 -8.76 22.05
N ILE A 77 -20.41 -8.47 21.29
CA ILE A 77 -21.79 -8.86 21.65
C ILE A 77 -21.92 -10.38 21.80
N PHE A 78 -21.26 -11.15 20.94
CA PHE A 78 -21.35 -12.61 20.92
C PHE A 78 -20.32 -13.30 21.81
N ASP A 79 -19.26 -12.59 22.26
CA ASP A 79 -18.17 -13.18 23.04
C ASP A 79 -18.65 -13.86 24.33
N THR A 80 -19.77 -13.41 24.90
CA THR A 80 -20.36 -14.02 26.11
C THR A 80 -21.15 -15.31 25.87
N LEU A 81 -21.43 -15.67 24.61
CA LEU A 81 -22.18 -16.88 24.24
C LEU A 81 -21.29 -18.10 24.07
N PHE A 82 -19.98 -17.89 23.90
CA PHE A 82 -19.01 -18.95 23.67
C PHE A 82 -18.07 -19.02 24.86
N ASP A 83 -17.66 -20.23 25.23
CA ASP A 83 -16.70 -20.46 26.31
C ASP A 83 -15.28 -20.17 25.78
N ASN A 84 -15.04 -18.88 25.51
CA ASN A 84 -13.90 -18.38 24.75
C ASN A 84 -12.85 -17.73 25.68
N GLY A 85 -12.89 -18.01 26.99
CA GLY A 85 -11.91 -17.50 27.96
C GLY A 85 -11.76 -15.97 28.04
N ARG A 86 -12.57 -15.17 27.31
CA ARG A 86 -12.50 -13.71 27.30
C ARG A 86 -13.57 -13.12 28.21
N LYS A 87 -13.13 -12.32 29.17
CA LYS A 87 -14.01 -11.38 29.87
C LYS A 87 -14.23 -10.16 28.96
N GLY A 88 -15.40 -10.07 28.33
CA GLY A 88 -15.83 -8.85 27.64
C GLY A 88 -15.96 -7.66 28.60
N TRP A 89 -16.12 -6.45 28.07
CA TRP A 89 -16.28 -5.19 28.84
C TRP A 89 -17.57 -5.12 29.69
N SER A 90 -18.35 -6.20 29.73
CA SER A 90 -19.59 -6.34 30.49
C SER A 90 -19.40 -7.26 31.70
N GLU A 91 -18.49 -6.89 32.61
CA GLU A 91 -18.63 -7.33 34.01
C GLU A 91 -19.91 -6.68 34.58
N GLY A 92 -21.07 -7.28 34.30
CA GLY A 92 -22.36 -6.86 34.86
C GLY A 92 -23.63 -7.19 34.07
N GLN A 93 -23.56 -7.58 32.79
CA GLN A 93 -24.78 -7.88 32.01
C GLN A 93 -24.99 -9.39 31.82
N LYS A 94 -26.15 -9.83 32.28
CA LYS A 94 -26.62 -11.22 32.38
C LYS A 94 -26.42 -12.01 31.07
N ARG A 95 -25.91 -13.23 31.22
CA ARG A 95 -25.80 -14.25 30.16
C ARG A 95 -27.08 -14.33 29.32
N GLY A 96 -26.94 -14.17 28.00
CA GLY A 96 -27.92 -14.58 26.99
C GLY A 96 -29.24 -13.79 26.89
N SER A 97 -29.51 -12.79 27.76
CA SER A 97 -30.84 -12.17 27.83
C SER A 97 -31.05 -10.88 27.06
N GLN A 98 -30.03 -10.34 26.35
CA GLN A 98 -30.15 -9.03 25.67
C GLN A 98 -29.55 -9.00 24.25
N LEU A 99 -29.54 -10.11 23.51
CA LEU A 99 -29.30 -10.04 22.06
C LEU A 99 -30.52 -9.39 21.39
N SER A 100 -30.27 -8.41 20.51
CA SER A 100 -31.29 -7.91 19.58
C SER A 100 -31.91 -9.06 18.78
N ALA A 101 -33.12 -8.87 18.26
CA ALA A 101 -33.80 -9.90 17.45
C ALA A 101 -32.94 -10.40 16.27
N ARG A 102 -32.17 -9.49 15.64
CA ARG A 102 -31.27 -9.83 14.51
C ARG A 102 -30.05 -10.62 14.96
N ASP A 103 -29.40 -10.20 16.04
CA ASP A 103 -28.24 -10.92 16.59
C ASP A 103 -28.66 -12.33 17.06
N ARG A 104 -29.85 -12.46 17.67
CA ARG A 104 -30.42 -13.75 18.09
C ARG A 104 -30.71 -14.68 16.91
N ALA A 105 -31.31 -14.16 15.84
CA ALA A 105 -31.62 -14.95 14.65
C ALA A 105 -30.35 -15.55 14.02
N VAL A 106 -29.25 -14.78 13.96
CA VAL A 106 -27.96 -15.28 13.50
C VAL A 106 -27.43 -16.39 14.40
N HIS A 107 -27.48 -16.20 15.73
CA HIS A 107 -27.04 -17.23 16.67
C HIS A 107 -27.86 -18.52 16.56
N GLU A 108 -29.19 -18.44 16.60
CA GLU A 108 -30.09 -19.60 16.51
C GLU A 108 -29.92 -20.36 15.19
N HIS A 109 -29.70 -19.65 14.09
CA HIS A 109 -29.43 -20.25 12.79
C HIS A 109 -28.10 -21.01 12.79
N TRP A 110 -27.01 -20.37 13.23
CA TRP A 110 -25.66 -20.91 13.04
C TRP A 110 -25.17 -21.80 14.18
N ILE A 111 -25.77 -21.80 15.36
CA ILE A 111 -25.27 -22.54 16.54
C ILE A 111 -25.13 -24.05 16.30
N ARG A 112 -26.00 -24.66 15.48
CA ARG A 112 -25.94 -26.09 15.15
C ARG A 112 -25.11 -26.41 13.91
N ASN A 113 -24.70 -25.40 13.16
CA ASN A 113 -23.87 -25.56 11.97
C ASN A 113 -22.40 -25.77 12.36
N SER A 114 -21.62 -26.44 11.50
CA SER A 114 -20.18 -26.61 11.72
C SER A 114 -19.42 -25.30 11.52
N ASP A 115 -18.23 -25.18 12.12
CA ASP A 115 -17.35 -24.03 11.93
C ASP A 115 -16.89 -23.92 10.47
N GLU A 116 -16.76 -25.04 9.76
CA GLU A 116 -16.42 -25.09 8.33
C GLU A 116 -17.54 -24.52 7.45
N ASP A 117 -18.80 -24.85 7.74
CA ASP A 117 -19.96 -24.33 7.01
C ASP A 117 -20.15 -22.83 7.28
N LEU A 118 -19.99 -22.43 8.54
CA LEU A 118 -19.99 -21.01 8.93
C LEU A 118 -18.88 -20.25 8.22
N PHE A 119 -17.67 -20.81 8.17
CA PHE A 119 -16.56 -20.21 7.44
C PHE A 119 -16.81 -20.17 5.93
N ARG A 120 -17.42 -21.19 5.34
CA ARG A 120 -17.79 -21.20 3.92
C ARG A 120 -18.71 -20.04 3.58
N LYS A 121 -19.69 -19.76 4.45
CA LYS A 121 -20.59 -18.61 4.26
C LYS A 121 -19.86 -17.28 4.45
N VAL A 122 -19.05 -17.16 5.50
CA VAL A 122 -18.28 -15.93 5.77
C VAL A 122 -17.23 -15.65 4.68
N ARG A 123 -16.70 -16.69 4.04
CA ARG A 123 -15.75 -16.58 2.94
C ARG A 123 -16.32 -15.83 1.73
N GLU A 124 -17.64 -15.81 1.54
CA GLU A 124 -18.28 -15.00 0.49
C GLU A 124 -18.02 -13.50 0.67
N PHE A 125 -17.70 -13.06 1.90
CA PHE A 125 -17.36 -11.68 2.22
C PHE A 125 -15.85 -11.43 2.31
N LEU A 126 -15.03 -12.47 2.11
CA LEU A 126 -13.58 -12.34 2.04
C LEU A 126 -13.19 -11.98 0.61
N VAL A 127 -12.49 -10.87 0.47
CA VAL A 127 -11.73 -10.62 -0.76
C VAL A 127 -10.56 -11.61 -0.78
N GLU A 128 -10.44 -12.45 -1.83
CA GLU A 128 -9.30 -13.34 -1.99
C GLU A 128 -8.00 -12.53 -1.87
N GLN A 129 -7.12 -12.97 -0.96
CA GLN A 129 -5.93 -12.28 -0.48
C GLN A 129 -5.16 -11.46 -1.54
N GLY A 130 -5.50 -10.18 -1.62
CA GLY A 130 -4.63 -9.09 -2.02
C GLY A 130 -4.67 -8.06 -0.91
N ARG A 131 -3.73 -8.13 0.04
CA ARG A 131 -3.60 -7.12 1.11
C ARG A 131 -3.49 -5.72 0.49
N HIS A 132 -4.57 -4.94 0.44
CA HIS A 132 -4.47 -3.48 0.38
C HIS A 132 -4.05 -2.98 1.77
N ARG A 133 -2.83 -3.32 2.19
CA ARG A 133 -2.11 -2.39 3.07
C ARG A 133 -1.91 -1.15 2.22
N ASN A 134 -2.42 0.00 2.69
CA ASN A 134 -1.97 1.27 2.15
C ASN A 134 -0.44 1.23 2.09
N PRO A 135 0.17 1.52 0.93
CA PRO A 135 1.60 1.43 0.76
C PRO A 135 2.29 2.28 1.83
N ASP A 136 3.51 1.90 2.24
CA ASP A 136 4.27 2.69 3.20
C ASP A 136 4.43 4.13 2.68
N TRP A 137 4.53 5.09 3.60
CA TRP A 137 4.82 6.48 3.23
C TRP A 137 6.15 6.54 2.50
N THR A 138 6.11 7.07 1.28
CA THR A 138 7.32 7.26 0.48
C THR A 138 8.08 8.50 0.94
N ARG A 139 9.36 8.54 0.61
CA ARG A 139 10.22 9.69 0.91
C ARG A 139 9.69 10.97 0.26
N ASP A 140 9.18 10.88 -0.96
CA ASP A 140 8.73 12.04 -1.75
C ASP A 140 7.40 12.59 -1.20
N GLU A 141 6.47 11.72 -0.79
CA GLU A 141 5.27 12.14 -0.05
C GLU A 141 5.64 12.88 1.25
N LEU A 142 6.63 12.36 1.97
CA LEU A 142 7.09 12.97 3.23
C LEU A 142 7.90 14.26 3.01
N ILE A 143 8.62 14.40 1.89
CA ILE A 143 9.30 15.65 1.52
C ILE A 143 8.28 16.74 1.25
N ILE A 144 7.19 16.45 0.55
CA ILE A 144 6.09 17.43 0.33
C ILE A 144 5.42 17.80 1.66
N ALA A 145 5.19 16.82 2.55
CA ALA A 145 4.64 17.10 3.88
C ALA A 145 5.60 17.93 4.75
N LEU A 146 6.91 17.66 4.69
CA LEU A 146 7.94 18.41 5.41
C LEU A 146 8.09 19.83 4.86
N ASP A 147 8.12 20.01 3.54
CA ASP A 147 8.09 21.31 2.87
C ASP A 147 6.92 22.15 3.38
N TYR A 148 5.72 21.56 3.38
CA TYR A 148 4.54 22.23 3.88
C TYR A 148 4.69 22.63 5.35
N HIS A 149 5.16 21.72 6.21
CA HIS A 149 5.36 21.97 7.63
C HIS A 149 6.35 23.12 7.90
N LEU A 150 7.52 23.11 7.26
CA LEU A 150 8.57 24.12 7.48
C LEU A 150 8.12 25.52 6.99
N ASN A 151 7.29 25.59 5.95
CA ASN A 151 6.77 26.85 5.43
C ASN A 151 5.53 27.36 6.19
N HIS A 152 4.93 26.56 7.07
CA HIS A 152 3.74 26.92 7.84
C HIS A 152 3.99 26.76 9.35
N GLY A 153 4.98 27.51 9.87
CA GLY A 153 5.26 27.56 11.31
C GLY A 153 4.03 27.92 12.13
N ASN A 154 3.76 27.17 13.21
CA ASN A 154 2.57 27.26 14.07
C ASN A 154 1.22 26.82 13.49
N PHE A 155 1.19 26.17 12.32
CA PHE A 155 -0.03 25.61 11.76
C PHE A 155 -0.58 24.44 12.62
N ASP A 156 -1.88 24.47 12.91
CA ASP A 156 -2.60 23.34 13.52
C ASP A 156 -3.24 22.48 12.43
N PRO A 157 -2.71 21.27 12.14
CA PRO A 157 -3.20 20.43 11.07
C PRO A 157 -4.54 19.78 11.47
N ARG A 158 -5.62 20.50 11.15
CA ARG A 158 -7.01 20.03 11.31
C ARG A 158 -7.41 19.25 10.05
N PRO A 159 -7.78 17.97 10.13
CA PRO A 159 -8.05 17.15 8.95
C PRO A 159 -9.14 17.69 8.01
N GLN A 160 -10.05 18.52 8.51
CA GLN A 160 -11.13 19.13 7.73
C GLN A 160 -10.77 20.52 7.17
N SER A 161 -9.54 20.99 7.35
CA SER A 161 -9.13 22.31 6.87
C SER A 161 -8.86 22.30 5.36
N GLU A 162 -9.08 23.44 4.71
CA GLU A 162 -8.83 23.62 3.27
C GLU A 162 -7.37 23.33 2.93
N GLU A 163 -6.45 23.76 3.79
CA GLU A 163 -5.02 23.59 3.61
C GLU A 163 -4.57 22.12 3.65
N ILE A 164 -5.17 21.29 4.52
CA ILE A 164 -4.94 19.84 4.49
C ILE A 164 -5.51 19.22 3.22
N GLY A 165 -6.64 19.73 2.71
CA GLY A 165 -7.20 19.33 1.43
C GLY A 165 -6.25 19.59 0.26
N GLU A 166 -5.67 20.78 0.19
CA GLU A 166 -4.67 21.15 -0.84
C GLU A 166 -3.41 20.29 -0.75
N LEU A 167 -2.89 20.09 0.47
CA LEU A 167 -1.74 19.21 0.69
C LEU A 167 -2.04 17.76 0.29
N ALA A 168 -3.25 17.28 0.56
CA ALA A 168 -3.69 15.95 0.14
C ALA A 168 -3.68 15.81 -1.38
N GLN A 169 -4.10 16.83 -2.12
CA GLN A 169 -4.03 16.83 -3.58
C GLN A 169 -2.58 16.85 -4.08
N ARG A 170 -1.68 17.64 -3.47
CA ARG A 170 -0.24 17.64 -3.81
C ARG A 170 0.40 16.26 -3.60
N ILE A 171 0.13 15.62 -2.46
CA ILE A 171 0.61 14.27 -2.14
C ILE A 171 -0.02 13.22 -3.07
N ALA A 172 -1.29 13.38 -3.43
CA ALA A 172 -1.97 12.50 -4.38
C ALA A 172 -1.35 12.53 -5.78
N LYS A 173 -0.82 13.68 -6.25
CA LYS A 173 -0.07 13.76 -7.52
C LYS A 173 1.16 12.84 -7.50
N VAL A 174 1.88 12.79 -6.38
CA VAL A 174 2.97 11.81 -6.18
C VAL A 174 2.41 10.40 -6.23
N GLY A 175 1.37 10.10 -5.45
CA GLY A 175 0.72 8.78 -5.48
C GLY A 175 0.34 8.31 -6.89
N ALA A 176 -0.27 9.19 -7.69
CA ALA A 176 -0.66 8.92 -9.06
C ALA A 176 0.55 8.73 -10.00
N ALA A 177 1.59 9.56 -9.87
CA ALA A 177 2.83 9.43 -10.64
C ALA A 177 3.59 8.14 -10.30
N LEU A 178 3.52 7.70 -9.04
CA LEU A 178 4.04 6.41 -8.59
C LEU A 178 3.12 5.24 -9.00
N GLY A 179 1.96 5.51 -9.59
CA GLY A 179 0.91 4.55 -9.97
C GLY A 179 0.19 3.91 -8.80
N LEU A 180 0.30 4.45 -7.58
CA LEU A 180 -0.29 3.87 -6.37
C LEU A 180 -1.81 4.08 -6.29
N ILE A 181 -2.35 5.04 -7.06
CA ILE A 181 -3.76 5.42 -7.15
C ILE A 181 -4.06 5.98 -8.54
N GLU A 182 -5.34 5.95 -8.95
CA GLU A 182 -5.80 6.70 -10.13
C GLU A 182 -5.70 8.21 -9.95
N ARG A 183 -5.58 8.94 -11.06
CA ARG A 183 -5.56 10.41 -11.05
C ARG A 183 -6.87 10.96 -10.50
N GLY A 184 -6.78 11.90 -9.57
CA GLY A 184 -7.94 12.52 -8.92
C GLY A 184 -8.41 11.81 -7.65
N LEU A 185 -7.87 10.63 -7.31
CA LEU A 185 -8.12 9.98 -6.02
C LEU A 185 -7.09 10.41 -4.97
N LEU A 186 -7.43 10.26 -3.69
CA LEU A 186 -6.50 10.51 -2.59
C LEU A 186 -5.85 9.21 -2.12
N LEU A 187 -4.51 9.16 -2.12
CA LEU A 187 -3.75 8.02 -1.59
C LEU A 187 -3.77 8.01 -0.06
N ARG A 188 -3.74 9.19 0.55
CA ARG A 188 -3.71 9.39 2.00
C ARG A 188 -4.97 10.11 2.43
N THR A 189 -5.54 9.68 3.54
CA THR A 189 -6.65 10.41 4.14
C THR A 189 -6.15 11.73 4.75
N PRO A 190 -7.00 12.76 4.85
CA PRO A 190 -6.66 14.00 5.55
C PRO A 190 -6.15 13.76 6.98
N ASP A 191 -6.74 12.81 7.72
CA ASP A 191 -6.28 12.41 9.05
C ASP A 191 -4.85 11.86 9.05
N ALA A 192 -4.49 11.07 8.03
CA ALA A 192 -3.16 10.49 7.93
C ALA A 192 -2.11 11.59 7.64
N ILE A 193 -2.45 12.56 6.80
CA ILE A 193 -1.59 13.71 6.49
C ILE A 193 -1.41 14.58 7.74
N ALA A 194 -2.51 14.92 8.42
CA ALA A 194 -2.46 15.69 9.66
C ALA A 194 -1.60 15.02 10.73
N MET A 195 -1.68 13.69 10.85
CA MET A 195 -0.83 12.91 11.73
C MET A 195 0.66 13.02 11.35
N LYS A 196 1.02 13.03 10.07
CA LYS A 196 2.42 13.23 9.63
C LYS A 196 2.95 14.62 9.94
N LEU A 197 2.14 15.65 9.74
CA LEU A 197 2.52 17.02 10.13
C LEU A 197 2.76 17.12 11.64
N ARG A 198 1.91 16.49 12.47
CA ARG A 198 2.10 16.44 13.93
C ARG A 198 3.34 15.65 14.35
N ASN A 199 3.73 14.63 13.58
CA ASN A 199 5.00 13.93 13.80
C ASN A 199 6.18 14.87 13.53
N PHE A 200 6.17 15.66 12.45
CA PHE A 200 7.23 16.64 12.23
C PHE A 200 7.26 17.73 13.31
N SER A 201 6.09 18.20 13.77
CA SER A 201 6.00 19.11 14.92
C SER A 201 6.62 18.55 16.21
N SER A 202 6.71 17.23 16.37
CA SER A 202 7.36 16.63 17.56
C SER A 202 8.88 16.73 17.54
N PHE A 203 9.46 16.94 16.36
CA PHE A 203 10.90 17.14 16.15
C PHE A 203 11.31 18.62 16.11
N ASP A 204 10.35 19.53 15.97
CA ASP A 204 10.57 20.98 15.88
C ASP A 204 10.85 21.62 17.25
N PRO A 205 12.06 22.16 17.49
CA PRO A 205 12.38 22.89 18.72
C PRO A 205 11.47 24.11 18.93
N GLN A 206 11.07 24.82 17.86
CA GLN A 206 10.18 25.98 17.97
C GLN A 206 8.79 25.60 18.48
N TYR A 207 8.37 24.35 18.25
CA TYR A 207 7.10 23.82 18.69
C TYR A 207 7.18 23.21 20.10
N THR A 208 8.27 22.50 20.40
CA THR A 208 8.46 21.76 21.65
C THR A 208 8.90 22.65 22.83
N ASP A 209 9.65 23.72 22.57
CA ASP A 209 10.07 24.69 23.60
C ASP A 209 8.89 25.47 24.20
N ASN A 210 7.74 25.52 23.52
CA ASN A 210 6.49 26.12 24.00
C ASN A 210 5.69 25.20 24.96
N GLY A 211 6.31 24.13 25.47
CA GLY A 211 5.69 23.18 26.41
C GLY A 211 4.72 22.17 25.77
N ARG A 212 4.64 22.14 24.43
CA ARG A 212 3.81 21.20 23.68
C ARG A 212 4.60 19.91 23.40
N LYS A 213 4.06 18.76 23.79
CA LYS A 213 4.63 17.45 23.44
C LYS A 213 3.93 16.90 22.19
N GLY A 214 4.69 16.72 21.12
CA GLY A 214 4.22 16.00 19.93
C GLY A 214 4.12 14.49 20.17
N LEU A 215 3.62 13.75 19.17
CA LEU A 215 3.49 12.28 19.25
C LEU A 215 4.87 11.61 19.22
N THR A 216 5.10 10.64 20.10
CA THR A 216 6.43 10.02 20.35
C THR A 216 6.80 8.87 19.40
N ASN A 217 6.02 8.59 18.35
CA ASN A 217 6.23 7.45 17.45
C ASN A 217 6.29 7.89 15.97
N GLY A 218 7.28 8.71 15.62
CA GLY A 218 7.61 9.00 14.23
C GLY A 218 8.22 7.79 13.50
N ASN A 219 7.98 7.68 12.20
CA ASN A 219 8.63 6.66 11.36
C ASN A 219 10.12 7.00 11.20
N ARG A 220 11.02 6.00 11.05
CA ARG A 220 12.46 6.20 10.84
C ARG A 220 12.77 7.19 9.71
N LEU A 221 11.98 7.15 8.63
CA LEU A 221 12.15 8.04 7.49
C LEU A 221 11.80 9.51 7.81
N GLU A 222 10.88 9.76 8.75
CA GLU A 222 10.55 11.12 9.20
C GLU A 222 11.71 11.72 10.00
N VAL A 223 12.35 10.90 10.85
CA VAL A 223 13.56 11.28 11.59
C VAL A 223 14.71 11.59 10.64
N GLU A 224 14.99 10.68 9.68
CA GLU A 224 16.04 10.86 8.69
C GLU A 224 15.84 12.16 7.87
N LEU A 225 14.61 12.43 7.43
CA LEU A 225 14.29 13.64 6.68
C LEU A 225 14.43 14.89 7.55
N TRP A 226 13.95 14.85 8.80
CA TRP A 226 14.08 15.96 9.72
C TRP A 226 15.54 16.32 9.99
N GLU A 227 16.37 15.33 10.36
CA GLU A 227 17.79 15.52 10.62
C GLU A 227 18.53 16.07 9.40
N GLN A 228 18.16 15.61 8.20
CA GLN A 228 18.80 16.06 6.97
C GLN A 228 18.43 17.50 6.58
N PHE A 229 17.17 17.89 6.79
CA PHE A 229 16.60 19.04 6.09
C PHE A 229 16.00 20.15 6.97
N SER A 230 15.76 19.91 8.26
CA SER A 230 15.11 20.90 9.15
C SER A 230 15.80 22.27 9.17
N GLY A 231 17.13 22.30 9.04
CA GLY A 231 17.92 23.54 8.95
C GLY A 231 18.05 24.13 7.54
N ARG A 232 17.38 23.58 6.53
CA ARG A 232 17.55 23.94 5.10
C ARG A 232 16.21 24.01 4.35
N PRO A 233 15.26 24.85 4.79
CA PRO A 233 13.92 24.93 4.19
C PRO A 233 13.95 25.22 2.69
N ASP A 234 14.86 26.09 2.22
CA ASP A 234 15.01 26.39 0.78
C ASP A 234 15.43 25.17 -0.05
N GLU A 235 16.20 24.25 0.55
CA GLU A 235 16.58 22.98 -0.10
C GLU A 235 15.38 22.05 -0.22
N VAL A 236 14.56 21.94 0.83
CA VAL A 236 13.33 21.14 0.82
C VAL A 236 12.34 21.67 -0.20
N ALA A 237 12.10 22.99 -0.22
CA ALA A 237 11.20 23.63 -1.16
C ALA A 237 11.62 23.37 -2.60
N ARG A 238 12.92 23.46 -2.91
CA ARG A 238 13.45 23.15 -4.25
C ARG A 238 13.20 21.69 -4.64
N VAL A 239 13.43 20.75 -3.72
CA VAL A 239 13.21 19.32 -3.98
C VAL A 239 11.72 19.01 -4.14
N ALA A 240 10.87 19.57 -3.27
CA ALA A 240 9.41 19.38 -3.31
C ALA A 240 8.79 19.97 -4.59
N ASN A 241 9.23 21.16 -5.01
CA ASN A 241 8.79 21.77 -6.27
C ASN A 241 9.29 20.97 -7.47
N GLY A 242 10.56 20.54 -7.48
CA GLY A 242 11.10 19.69 -8.55
C GLY A 242 10.35 18.35 -8.69
N ILE A 243 9.93 17.74 -7.57
CA ILE A 243 9.04 16.56 -7.59
C ILE A 243 7.73 16.89 -8.31
N LEU A 244 7.07 17.99 -7.94
CA LEU A 244 5.76 18.36 -8.47
C LEU A 244 5.82 18.82 -9.93
N GLU A 245 6.87 19.53 -10.34
CA GLU A 245 7.11 19.99 -11.71
C GLU A 245 7.34 18.80 -12.65
N LEU A 246 8.20 17.85 -12.27
CA LEU A 246 8.43 16.62 -13.05
C LEU A 246 7.15 15.79 -13.23
N ILE A 247 6.22 15.85 -12.28
CA ILE A 247 4.92 15.18 -12.35
C ILE A 247 3.94 16.00 -13.23
N GLY A 248 3.98 17.33 -13.11
CA GLY A 248 3.13 18.28 -13.84
C GLY A 248 3.42 18.35 -15.34
N ASP A 249 4.69 18.25 -15.74
CA ASP A 249 5.13 18.25 -17.14
C ASP A 249 4.70 16.98 -17.91
N SER A 250 4.09 16.01 -17.24
CA SER A 250 3.45 14.88 -17.93
C SER A 250 2.11 15.24 -18.61
N ASP A 251 1.53 16.40 -18.27
CA ASP A 251 0.24 16.87 -18.78
C ASP A 251 0.33 18.08 -19.73
N ALA A 252 1.49 18.71 -19.86
CA ALA A 252 1.72 19.80 -20.83
C ALA A 252 2.29 19.24 -22.15
N GLU A 253 1.61 19.52 -23.26
CA GLU A 253 2.11 19.26 -24.61
C GLU A 253 3.55 19.79 -24.79
N ILE A 254 4.41 18.89 -25.29
CA ILE A 254 5.56 19.13 -26.18
C ILE A 254 6.05 20.58 -26.24
N LEU A 255 7.09 20.89 -25.47
CA LEU A 255 8.08 21.88 -25.89
C LEU A 255 9.48 21.28 -25.71
N ALA A 256 10.09 20.95 -26.84
CA ALA A 256 11.52 20.69 -26.92
C ALA A 256 12.28 21.92 -26.44
N PHE A 257 13.09 21.78 -25.40
CA PHE A 257 14.18 22.71 -25.14
C PHE A 257 15.43 21.96 -24.69
N ASP A 258 16.53 22.40 -25.29
CA ASP A 258 17.89 21.91 -25.19
C ASP A 258 18.41 21.85 -23.74
N GLU A 259 19.32 20.89 -23.51
CA GLU A 259 20.05 20.72 -22.25
C GLU A 259 20.57 22.05 -21.69
N PRO A 260 20.59 22.17 -20.35
CA PRO A 260 21.89 22.31 -19.73
C PRO A 260 22.11 21.22 -18.67
N GLU A 261 23.20 20.50 -18.87
CA GLU A 261 24.15 19.96 -17.91
C GLU A 261 23.77 20.19 -16.42
N PHE A 262 22.93 19.30 -15.88
CA PHE A 262 22.81 19.12 -14.44
C PHE A 262 23.64 17.89 -14.07
N GLU A 263 24.77 18.12 -13.38
CA GLU A 263 25.42 17.12 -12.55
C GLU A 263 24.44 16.72 -11.43
N ALA A 264 23.49 15.86 -11.79
CA ALA A 264 22.58 15.25 -10.85
C ALA A 264 23.35 14.16 -10.11
N SER A 265 23.80 14.48 -8.90
CA SER A 265 24.21 13.46 -7.93
C SER A 265 23.02 12.52 -7.66
N GLU A 266 23.09 11.36 -8.32
CA GLU A 266 22.28 10.17 -8.12
C GLU A 266 20.74 10.33 -8.09
N GLY A 267 20.15 10.34 -9.29
CA GLY A 267 19.20 9.29 -9.71
C GLY A 267 17.99 8.97 -8.82
N ARG A 268 17.37 9.95 -8.15
CA ARG A 268 16.48 9.63 -7.02
C ARG A 268 14.98 9.55 -7.24
N ILE A 269 14.41 10.01 -8.37
CA ILE A 269 12.94 10.13 -8.46
C ILE A 269 12.32 9.21 -9.51
N MET A 270 12.94 9.01 -10.66
CA MET A 270 12.31 8.20 -11.72
C MET A 270 12.65 6.70 -11.68
N THR A 271 13.73 6.33 -11.01
CA THR A 271 14.18 4.93 -10.91
C THR A 271 13.34 4.11 -9.92
N ARG A 272 12.68 4.73 -8.93
CA ARG A 272 12.05 4.00 -7.81
C ARG A 272 10.65 3.44 -8.11
N VAL A 273 9.87 4.08 -8.99
CA VAL A 273 8.57 3.57 -9.45
C VAL A 273 8.75 2.34 -10.32
N HIS A 274 9.70 2.41 -11.26
CA HIS A 274 10.06 1.29 -12.11
C HIS A 274 10.66 0.14 -11.28
N VAL A 275 11.64 0.42 -10.42
CA VAL A 275 12.32 -0.61 -9.62
C VAL A 275 11.45 -1.23 -8.52
N SER A 276 10.43 -0.55 -7.98
CA SER A 276 9.56 -1.14 -6.94
C SER A 276 8.45 -2.05 -7.51
N ARG A 277 7.95 -1.77 -8.72
CA ARG A 277 6.92 -2.59 -9.39
C ARG A 277 7.47 -3.74 -10.22
N GLU A 278 8.73 -3.67 -10.64
CA GLU A 278 9.49 -4.83 -11.15
C GLU A 278 9.69 -5.95 -10.11
N ARG A 279 9.36 -5.68 -8.83
CA ARG A 279 9.57 -6.60 -7.70
C ARG A 279 8.35 -7.42 -7.30
N ASN A 280 7.43 -7.77 -8.21
CA ASN A 280 6.66 -8.99 -7.96
C ASN A 280 7.63 -10.18 -8.13
N SER A 281 8.36 -10.49 -7.06
CA SER A 281 9.38 -11.54 -7.05
C SER A 281 8.83 -12.88 -7.51
N THR A 282 7.53 -13.11 -7.34
CA THR A 282 6.84 -14.32 -7.78
C THR A 282 6.69 -14.35 -9.31
N LEU A 283 6.26 -13.25 -9.92
CA LEU A 283 6.17 -13.15 -11.39
C LEU A 283 7.55 -13.18 -12.06
N VAL A 284 8.55 -12.49 -11.47
CA VAL A 284 9.93 -12.51 -11.98
C VAL A 284 10.51 -13.92 -11.91
N LYS A 285 10.38 -14.62 -10.77
CA LYS A 285 10.80 -16.02 -10.63
C LYS A 285 10.09 -16.92 -11.64
N LYS A 286 8.78 -16.74 -11.81
CA LYS A 286 7.97 -17.52 -12.76
C LYS A 286 8.39 -17.28 -14.21
N LYS A 287 8.64 -16.02 -14.61
CA LYS A 287 9.14 -15.66 -15.94
C LYS A 287 10.52 -16.28 -16.20
N LYS A 288 11.46 -16.13 -15.26
CA LYS A 288 12.80 -16.74 -15.35
C LYS A 288 12.73 -18.27 -15.45
N TYR A 289 11.88 -18.91 -14.65
CA TYR A 289 11.67 -20.36 -14.70
C TYR A 289 11.11 -20.82 -16.05
N VAL A 290 10.12 -20.11 -16.58
CA VAL A 290 9.54 -20.40 -17.91
C VAL A 290 10.60 -20.24 -19.01
N ALA A 291 11.38 -19.14 -18.98
CA ALA A 291 12.44 -18.89 -19.94
C ALA A 291 13.53 -19.98 -19.89
N LEU A 292 13.98 -20.37 -18.69
CA LEU A 292 14.93 -21.46 -18.50
C LEU A 292 14.40 -22.80 -19.04
N ARG A 293 13.11 -23.11 -18.81
CA ARG A 293 12.50 -24.34 -19.35
C ARG A 293 12.35 -24.33 -20.87
N GLN A 294 12.05 -23.17 -21.46
CA GLN A 294 11.77 -23.06 -22.89
C GLN A 294 13.05 -22.95 -23.73
N HIS A 295 14.04 -22.20 -23.24
CA HIS A 295 15.23 -21.83 -24.00
C HIS A 295 16.53 -22.39 -23.43
N GLY A 296 16.51 -22.98 -22.22
CA GLY A 296 17.69 -23.52 -21.55
C GLY A 296 18.64 -22.46 -20.97
N CYS A 297 18.37 -21.17 -21.18
CA CYS A 297 19.21 -20.06 -20.74
C CYS A 297 18.40 -18.83 -20.34
N LEU A 298 19.08 -17.84 -19.75
CA LEU A 298 18.52 -16.53 -19.37
C LEU A 298 19.24 -15.43 -20.15
N ALA A 299 18.93 -15.33 -21.44
CA ALA A 299 19.47 -14.30 -22.32
C ALA A 299 18.57 -13.05 -22.38
N CYS A 300 19.18 -11.88 -22.57
CA CYS A 300 18.48 -10.63 -22.79
C CYS A 300 17.67 -10.68 -24.09
N GLU A 301 16.38 -10.35 -24.01
CA GLU A 301 15.48 -10.34 -25.16
C GLU A 301 15.81 -9.24 -26.18
N VAL A 302 16.57 -8.21 -25.77
CA VAL A 302 17.01 -7.10 -26.62
C VAL A 302 18.33 -7.42 -27.32
N CYS A 303 19.41 -7.68 -26.57
CA CYS A 303 20.76 -7.83 -27.12
C CYS A 303 21.33 -9.26 -27.08
N GLY A 304 20.59 -10.24 -26.54
CA GLY A 304 21.04 -11.62 -26.41
C GLY A 304 22.07 -11.89 -25.31
N PHE A 305 22.44 -10.88 -24.51
CA PHE A 305 23.44 -11.03 -23.45
C PHE A 305 22.99 -12.01 -22.36
N ASP A 306 23.85 -12.97 -22.01
CA ASP A 306 23.63 -13.95 -20.94
C ASP A 306 24.69 -13.78 -19.85
N PHE A 307 24.23 -13.50 -18.63
CA PHE A 307 25.10 -13.27 -17.47
C PHE A 307 25.81 -14.55 -17.01
N LEU A 308 25.15 -15.71 -17.05
CA LEU A 308 25.74 -16.98 -16.65
C LEU A 308 26.84 -17.38 -17.63
N GLN A 309 26.63 -17.19 -18.92
CA GLN A 309 27.64 -17.49 -19.94
C GLN A 309 28.84 -16.53 -19.85
N THR A 310 28.60 -15.25 -19.56
CA THR A 310 29.67 -14.24 -19.54
C THR A 310 30.45 -14.21 -18.23
N TYR A 311 29.76 -14.34 -17.09
CA TYR A 311 30.35 -14.16 -15.75
C TYR A 311 30.38 -15.45 -14.91
N GLY A 312 29.99 -16.59 -15.48
CA GLY A 312 29.92 -17.86 -14.78
C GLY A 312 28.89 -17.81 -13.64
N GLU A 313 29.18 -18.53 -12.56
CA GLU A 313 28.26 -18.73 -11.44
C GLU A 313 27.75 -17.41 -10.82
N ARG A 314 28.57 -16.34 -10.84
CA ARG A 314 28.17 -15.01 -10.36
C ARG A 314 27.01 -14.40 -11.16
N GLY A 315 26.86 -14.79 -12.42
CA GLY A 315 25.80 -14.33 -13.29
C GLY A 315 24.53 -15.18 -13.24
N ARG A 316 24.48 -16.25 -12.42
CA ARG A 316 23.30 -17.11 -12.30
C ARG A 316 22.08 -16.29 -11.87
N GLU A 317 21.00 -16.39 -12.64
CA GLU A 317 19.72 -15.72 -12.38
C GLU A 317 19.79 -14.17 -12.27
N PHE A 318 20.90 -13.54 -12.66
CA PHE A 318 21.13 -12.10 -12.45
C PHE A 318 20.28 -11.20 -13.36
N ILE A 319 19.78 -11.72 -14.48
CA ILE A 319 19.00 -10.96 -15.47
C ILE A 319 17.80 -10.21 -14.86
N GLU A 320 17.53 -9.02 -15.36
CA GLU A 320 16.44 -8.15 -14.89
C GLU A 320 15.15 -8.42 -15.68
N CYS A 321 14.00 -8.00 -15.16
CA CYS A 321 12.70 -8.18 -15.79
C CYS A 321 12.04 -6.81 -15.98
N HIS A 322 11.71 -6.47 -17.21
CA HIS A 322 11.13 -5.20 -17.63
C HIS A 322 9.67 -5.39 -18.06
N HIS A 323 8.81 -4.40 -17.83
CA HIS A 323 7.42 -4.43 -18.28
C HIS A 323 7.28 -3.80 -19.67
N THR A 324 6.75 -4.53 -20.64
CA THR A 324 6.64 -4.07 -22.04
C THR A 324 5.51 -3.07 -22.27
N LEU A 325 4.52 -3.04 -21.38
CA LEU A 325 3.47 -2.04 -21.35
C LEU A 325 3.72 -1.08 -20.18
N PRO A 326 3.69 0.25 -20.41
CA PRO A 326 3.66 1.21 -19.31
C PRO A 326 2.50 0.86 -18.39
N ILE A 327 2.78 0.66 -17.09
CA ILE A 327 1.76 0.23 -16.13
C ILE A 327 0.65 1.29 -15.98
N SER A 328 0.93 2.55 -16.33
CA SER A 328 -0.07 3.63 -16.44
C SER A 328 -1.19 3.34 -17.46
N SER A 329 -0.94 2.46 -18.42
CA SER A 329 -1.90 2.04 -19.46
C SER A 329 -2.78 0.87 -19.03
N LEU A 330 -2.42 0.19 -17.93
CA LEU A 330 -3.14 -0.93 -17.35
C LEU A 330 -3.97 -0.36 -16.19
N GLY A 331 -5.27 -0.10 -16.42
CA GLY A 331 -6.18 0.36 -15.36
C GLY A 331 -6.23 -0.60 -14.16
N GLU A 332 -7.00 -0.26 -13.10
CA GLU A 332 -7.06 -0.95 -11.79
C GLU A 332 -7.30 -2.49 -11.82
N HIS A 333 -7.62 -3.08 -12.97
CA HIS A 333 -7.83 -4.52 -13.18
C HIS A 333 -6.87 -5.18 -14.18
N GLY A 334 -5.83 -4.47 -14.64
CA GLY A 334 -4.84 -4.99 -15.57
C GLY A 334 -3.92 -6.01 -14.90
N LYS A 335 -4.31 -7.28 -14.87
CA LYS A 335 -3.41 -8.38 -14.49
C LYS A 335 -2.19 -8.36 -15.42
N THR A 336 -1.02 -8.02 -14.90
CA THR A 336 0.25 -8.20 -15.62
C THR A 336 0.46 -9.68 -15.88
N ASN A 337 0.43 -10.08 -17.14
CA ASN A 337 0.70 -11.45 -17.55
C ASN A 337 2.20 -11.64 -17.75
N LEU A 338 2.65 -12.89 -17.78
CA LEU A 338 4.04 -13.21 -18.12
C LEU A 338 4.45 -12.75 -19.54
N LYS A 339 3.46 -12.44 -20.39
CA LYS A 339 3.66 -11.90 -21.74
C LYS A 339 4.00 -10.40 -21.73
N ASP A 340 3.61 -9.70 -20.67
CA ASP A 340 3.82 -8.26 -20.50
C ASP A 340 5.18 -7.97 -19.82
N LEU A 341 6.01 -9.02 -19.72
CA LEU A 341 7.32 -9.01 -19.09
C LEU A 341 8.37 -9.44 -20.11
N ALA A 342 9.49 -8.73 -20.17
CA ALA A 342 10.67 -9.05 -20.97
C ALA A 342 11.91 -9.17 -20.07
N LEU A 343 12.73 -10.20 -20.31
CA LEU A 343 14.02 -10.35 -19.65
C LEU A 343 15.07 -9.46 -20.32
N VAL A 344 15.70 -8.57 -19.56
CA VAL A 344 16.65 -7.58 -20.07
C VAL A 344 17.92 -7.55 -19.22
N CYS A 345 19.07 -7.28 -19.84
CA CYS A 345 20.29 -7.03 -19.09
C CYS A 345 20.29 -5.61 -18.50
N SER A 346 21.09 -5.37 -17.46
CA SER A 346 21.17 -4.08 -16.78
C SER A 346 21.48 -2.92 -17.74
N ASN A 347 22.24 -3.15 -18.81
CA ASN A 347 22.55 -2.11 -19.80
C ASN A 347 21.34 -1.79 -20.69
N CYS A 348 20.71 -2.80 -21.30
CA CYS A 348 19.51 -2.59 -22.11
C CYS A 348 18.37 -2.02 -21.28
N HIS A 349 18.24 -2.47 -20.03
CA HIS A 349 17.23 -1.95 -19.13
C HIS A 349 17.42 -0.46 -18.85
N ARG A 350 18.65 -0.04 -18.54
CA ARG A 350 18.97 1.39 -18.39
C ARG A 350 18.76 2.17 -19.69
N MET A 351 19.06 1.57 -20.84
CA MET A 351 18.93 2.24 -22.13
C MET A 351 17.46 2.50 -22.51
N ILE A 352 16.57 1.54 -22.23
CA ILE A 352 15.12 1.69 -22.40
C ILE A 352 14.60 2.91 -21.63
N HIS A 353 15.12 3.13 -20.42
CA HIS A 353 14.71 4.22 -19.53
C HIS A 353 15.57 5.49 -19.63
N ALA A 354 16.54 5.53 -20.55
CA ALA A 354 17.55 6.58 -20.59
C ALA A 354 16.97 7.97 -20.92
N ARG A 355 16.00 8.03 -21.83
CA ARG A 355 15.34 9.27 -22.27
C ARG A 355 13.86 9.01 -22.54
N ARG A 356 13.02 10.02 -22.36
CA ARG A 356 11.59 9.97 -22.73
C ARG A 356 11.42 10.47 -24.18
N PRO A 357 10.46 9.93 -24.95
CA PRO A 357 9.63 8.76 -24.62
C PRO A 357 10.48 7.49 -24.49
N TRP A 358 10.15 6.64 -23.50
CA TRP A 358 10.89 5.39 -23.27
C TRP A 358 10.74 4.47 -24.47
N TRP A 359 11.80 3.70 -24.74
CA TRP A 359 11.79 2.74 -25.83
C TRP A 359 10.94 1.52 -25.48
N SER A 360 10.14 1.04 -26.44
CA SER A 360 9.66 -0.32 -26.36
C SER A 360 10.82 -1.31 -26.51
N ILE A 361 10.58 -2.58 -26.18
CA ILE A 361 11.56 -3.64 -26.43
C ILE A 361 11.96 -3.71 -27.92
N ASP A 362 11.01 -3.43 -28.82
CA ASP A 362 11.27 -3.45 -30.27
C ASP A 362 12.06 -2.21 -30.71
N ASP A 363 11.78 -1.03 -30.15
CA ASP A 363 12.59 0.17 -30.38
C ASP A 363 14.02 -0.02 -29.88
N ALA A 364 14.19 -0.62 -28.70
CA ALA A 364 15.50 -0.91 -28.14
C ALA A 364 16.27 -1.93 -28.99
N LYS A 365 15.58 -2.91 -29.60
CA LYS A 365 16.20 -3.83 -30.57
C LYS A 365 16.59 -3.11 -31.86
N ALA A 366 15.71 -2.26 -32.39
CA ALA A 366 15.97 -1.51 -33.62
C ALA A 366 17.12 -0.50 -33.45
N ALA A 367 17.27 0.05 -32.25
CA ALA A 367 18.35 0.97 -31.89
C ALA A 367 19.70 0.27 -31.68
N LEU A 368 19.75 -1.06 -31.57
CA LEU A 368 21.02 -1.77 -31.58
C LEU A 368 21.66 -1.57 -32.95
N ILE A 369 22.67 -0.70 -33.01
CA ILE A 369 23.57 -0.58 -34.14
C ILE A 369 24.18 -1.97 -34.32
N GLY A 370 23.74 -2.67 -35.37
CA GLY A 370 23.96 -4.09 -35.51
C GLY A 370 25.41 -4.46 -35.22
N ALA A 371 25.62 -5.37 -34.27
CA ALA A 371 26.88 -6.09 -34.09
C ALA A 371 27.18 -7.06 -35.26
N ASN A 372 26.73 -6.71 -36.47
CA ASN A 372 26.97 -7.40 -37.74
C ASN A 372 27.73 -6.52 -38.76
N GLY A 373 28.34 -5.40 -38.33
CA GLY A 373 29.14 -4.54 -39.21
C GLY A 373 30.66 -4.58 -39.02
N SER A 374 31.20 -5.08 -37.90
CA SER A 374 32.62 -4.85 -37.57
C SER A 374 33.27 -5.91 -36.68
N ARG A 375 32.88 -7.19 -36.82
CA ARG A 375 33.69 -8.34 -36.34
C ARG A 375 34.40 -9.10 -37.47
N ALA A 376 34.43 -8.53 -38.67
CA ALA A 376 35.46 -8.87 -39.65
C ALA A 376 36.63 -7.91 -39.45
N GLN A 377 37.79 -8.46 -39.08
CA GLN A 377 39.10 -7.80 -38.96
C GLN A 377 39.38 -7.08 -37.62
N SER A 378 39.76 -7.85 -36.60
CA SER A 378 41.08 -7.74 -35.95
C SER A 378 41.37 -9.00 -35.12
#